data_AF-A0ABD0P092-F1
#
_entry.id   AF-A0ABD0P092-F1
#
_cell.length_a   1.000
_cell.length_b   1.000
_cell.length_c   1.000
_cell.angle_alpha   90.00
_cell.angle_beta   90.00
_cell.angle_gamma   90.00
#
_symmetry.space_group_name_H-M   'P 1'
#
loop_
_entity.id
_entity.type
_entity.pdbx_description
1 polymer ?
#
loop_
_entity_poly.entity_id
_entity_poly.type
_entity_poly.pdbx_seq_one_letter_code
_entity_poly.pdbx_strand_id
1 'polypeptide(L)' 'VPGTRNELYYDCCKEPYPDVTFVVTIRRRTLYYALNLLIPCVLLSSMTLLIFLLPADSGEKISL' A
#
# COMPACT_ATOMS: atom_id res chain seq x y z
N VAL A 1 -11.94 -16.92 15.40
CA VAL A 1 -11.66 -17.00 13.95
C VAL A 1 -12.94 -17.48 13.28
N PRO A 2 -13.54 -16.75 12.31
CA PRO A 2 -14.73 -17.24 11.64
C PRO A 2 -14.31 -18.39 10.71
N GLY A 3 -14.44 -19.62 11.19
CA GLY A 3 -14.27 -20.83 10.40
C GLY A 3 -15.66 -21.28 9.96
N THR A 4 -15.94 -21.22 8.67
CA THR A 4 -17.18 -21.79 8.12
C THR A 4 -16.94 -23.27 7.88
N ARG A 5 -17.76 -24.13 8.50
CA ARG A 5 -17.76 -25.57 8.25
C ARG A 5 -18.59 -25.82 7.01
N ASN A 6 -17.98 -26.40 5.99
CA ASN A 6 -18.68 -26.85 4.78
C ASN A 6 -18.60 -28.38 4.70
N GLU A 7 -19.58 -28.97 4.03
CA GLU A 7 -19.63 -30.41 3.74
C GLU A 7 -19.73 -30.54 2.23
N LEU A 8 -18.63 -30.93 1.59
CA LEU A 8 -18.51 -31.02 0.13
C LEU A 8 -18.63 -32.49 -0.32
N TYR A 9 -19.38 -32.71 -1.39
CA TYR A 9 -19.40 -33.99 -2.12
C TYR A 9 -18.47 -33.86 -3.32
N TYR A 10 -17.47 -34.74 -3.41
CA TYR A 10 -16.53 -34.78 -4.52
C TYR A 10 -16.98 -35.82 -5.55
N ASP A 11 -16.73 -35.60 -6.84
CA ASP A 11 -17.12 -36.53 -7.91
C ASP A 11 -16.51 -37.94 -7.75
N CYS A 12 -15.47 -38.09 -6.92
CA CYS A 12 -14.84 -39.38 -6.65
C CYS A 12 -15.60 -40.28 -5.67
N CYS A 13 -16.43 -39.72 -4.76
CA CYS A 13 -17.03 -40.47 -3.65
C CYS A 13 -18.44 -39.94 -3.30
N LYS A 14 -19.35 -40.83 -2.91
CA LYS A 14 -20.72 -40.47 -2.50
C LYS A 14 -20.83 -40.00 -1.05
N GLU A 15 -19.75 -40.06 -0.29
CA GLU A 15 -19.72 -39.64 1.11
C GLU A 15 -19.36 -38.14 1.24
N PRO A 16 -20.04 -37.37 2.12
CA PRO A 16 -19.72 -35.97 2.36
C PRO A 16 -18.41 -35.83 3.15
N TYR A 17 -17.50 -34.98 2.67
CA TYR A 17 -16.25 -34.65 3.35
C TYR A 17 -16.38 -33.29 4.06
N PRO A 18 -16.18 -33.22 5.38
CA PRO A 18 -16.22 -31.96 6.12
C PRO A 18 -14.90 -31.19 5.92
N ASP A 19 -14.99 -29.93 5.50
CA ASP A 19 -13.89 -28.98 5.48
C ASP A 19 -14.16 -27.78 6.38
N VAL A 20 -13.09 -27.16 6.86
CA VAL A 20 -13.15 -25.92 7.64
C VAL A 20 -12.36 -24.87 6.89
N THR A 21 -13.07 -23.93 6.27
CA THR A 21 -12.46 -22.84 5.52
C THR A 21 -12.29 -21.63 6.44
N PHE A 22 -11.04 -21.21 6.66
CA PHE A 22 -10.72 -20.00 7.40
C PHE A 22 -10.42 -18.86 6.44
N VAL A 23 -11.22 -17.79 6.51
CA VAL A 23 -10.99 -16.58 5.71
C VAL A 23 -10.13 -15.61 6.51
N VAL A 24 -8.89 -15.37 6.06
CA VAL A 24 -7.98 -14.40 6.65
C VAL A 24 -8.04 -13.10 5.84
N THR A 25 -8.82 -12.13 6.32
CA THR A 25 -8.92 -10.82 5.68
C THR A 25 -7.74 -9.94 6.08
N ILE A 26 -6.67 -9.96 5.27
CA ILE A 26 -5.49 -9.11 5.48
C ILE A 26 -5.76 -7.73 4.88
N ARG A 27 -5.93 -6.70 5.72
CA ARG A 27 -6.02 -5.31 5.27
C ARG A 27 -4.62 -4.68 5.20
N ARG A 28 -4.19 -4.30 3.99
CA ARG A 28 -2.93 -3.58 3.79
C ARG A 28 -3.02 -2.20 4.46
N ARG A 29 -2.20 -1.93 5.47
CA ARG A 29 -2.06 -0.58 6.06
C ARG A 29 -1.17 0.27 5.15
N THR A 30 -1.76 0.85 4.11
CA THR A 30 -1.06 1.72 3.14
C THR A 30 -0.60 3.06 3.72
N LEU A 31 -1.11 3.47 4.89
CA LEU A 31 -0.78 4.75 5.50
C LEU A 31 0.72 4.94 5.80
N TYR A 32 1.42 3.90 6.25
CA TYR A 32 2.84 4.02 6.58
C TYR A 32 3.71 4.17 5.32
N TYR A 33 3.40 3.41 4.27
CA TYR A 33 4.07 3.53 2.97
C TYR A 33 3.73 4.83 2.25
N ALA A 34 2.46 5.26 2.31
CA ALA A 34 2.02 6.50 1.71
C ALA A 34 2.68 7.70 2.39
N LEU A 35 2.76 7.77 3.72
CA LEU A 35 3.43 8.86 4.42
C LEU A 35 4.94 8.90 4.10
N ASN A 36 5.64 7.76 4.11
CA ASN A 36 7.07 7.72 3.76
C ASN A 36 7.37 8.07 2.29
N LEU A 37 6.41 7.93 1.37
CA LEU A 37 6.53 8.37 -0.03
C LEU A 37 6.04 9.81 -0.24
N LEU A 38 5.04 10.26 0.50
CA LEU A 38 4.47 11.61 0.38
C LEU A 38 5.39 12.66 0.99
N ILE A 39 6.07 12.35 2.11
CA ILE A 39 7.05 13.24 2.76
C ILE A 39 8.16 13.69 1.78
N PRO A 40 8.89 12.78 1.10
CA PRO A 40 9.91 13.20 0.14
C PRO A 40 9.31 13.95 -1.06
N CYS A 41 8.12 13.56 -1.54
CA CYS A 41 7.44 14.29 -2.61
C CYS A 41 7.07 15.73 -2.22
N VAL A 42 6.53 15.95 -1.03
CA VAL A 42 6.16 17.29 -0.55
C VAL A 42 7.42 18.14 -0.35
N LEU A 43 8.49 17.57 0.22
CA LEU A 43 9.79 18.24 0.36
C LEU A 43 10.39 18.64 -0.99
N LEU A 44 10.37 17.75 -1.99
CA LEU A 44 10.86 18.07 -3.34
C LEU A 44 10.02 19.16 -4.00
N SER A 45 8.69 19.10 -3.87
CA SER A 45 7.81 20.11 -4.44
C SER A 45 8.00 21.48 -3.78
N SER A 46 8.21 21.54 -2.47
CA SER A 46 8.44 22.79 -1.74
C SER A 46 9.81 23.38 -2.07
N MET A 47 10.87 22.56 -2.15
CA MET A 47 12.19 23.00 -2.62
C MET A 47 12.12 23.56 -4.04
N THR A 48 11.40 22.88 -4.94
CA THR A 48 11.21 23.34 -6.33
C THR A 48 10.49 24.69 -6.38
N LEU A 49 9.39 24.84 -5.64
CA LEU A 49 8.65 26.10 -5.57
C LEU A 49 9.48 27.22 -4.95
N LEU A 50 10.29 26.92 -3.92
CA LEU A 50 11.21 27.88 -3.30
C LEU A 50 12.27 28.37 -4.30
N ILE A 51 12.82 27.48 -5.12
CA ILE A 51 13.77 27.82 -6.21
C ILE A 51 13.12 28.72 -7.27
N PHE A 52 11.84 28.50 -7.60
CA PHE A 52 11.12 29.35 -8.54
C PHE A 52 10.70 30.70 -7.94
N LEU A 53 10.45 30.75 -6.63
CA LEU A 53 10.00 31.95 -5.92
C LEU A 53 11.16 32.86 -5.51
N LEU A 54 12.34 32.29 -5.24
CA LEU A 54 13.55 33.08 -5.00
C LEU A 54 14.08 33.56 -6.37
N PRO A 55 13.99 34.86 -6.69
CA PRO A 55 14.52 35.37 -7.93
C PRO A 55 16.04 35.17 -7.89
N ALA A 56 16.58 34.62 -8.96
CA ALA A 56 18.00 34.43 -9.18
C ALA A 56 18.74 35.78 -9.33
N ASP A 57 18.87 36.53 -8.22
CA ASP A 57 19.81 37.67 -8.10
C ASP A 57 21.16 37.27 -7.49
N SER A 58 21.31 36.02 -7.04
CA SER A 58 22.62 35.45 -6.73
C SER A 58 22.80 34.15 -7.52
N GLY A 59 23.69 34.20 -8.51
CA GLY A 59 24.02 33.13 -9.44
C GLY A 59 24.63 31.89 -8.80
N GLU A 60 23.85 31.14 -8.02
CA GLU A 60 24.15 29.75 -7.62
C GLU A 60 23.08 28.79 -8.16
N LYS A 61 22.58 29.09 -9.35
CA LYS A 61 21.80 28.13 -10.11
C LYS A 61 22.74 26.98 -10.51
N ILE A 62 22.39 25.78 -10.07
CA ILE A 62 22.86 24.47 -10.55
C ILE A 62 24.18 23.98 -9.92
N SER A 63 24.13 23.55 -8.67
CA SER A 63 24.87 22.34 -8.26
C SER A 63 23.77 21.33 -7.90
N LEU A 64 23.45 20.35 -8.76
CA LEU A 64 24.18 19.08 -8.89
C LEU A 64 24.81 18.62 -7.56
#